data_AF-A0A961JTC3-F1
#
_entry.id   AF-A0A961JTC3-F1
#
_cell.length_a   1.000
_cell.length_b   1.000
_cell.length_c   1.000
_cell.angle_alpha   90.00
_cell.angle_beta   90.00
_cell.angle_gamma   90.00
#
_symmetry.space_group_name_H-M   'P 1'
#
loop_
_entity.id
_entity.type
_entity.pdbx_description
1 polymer ?
#
loop_
_entity_poly.entity_id
_entity_poly.type
_entity_poly.pdbx_seq_one_letter_code
_entity_poly.pdbx_strand_id
1 'polypeptide(L)'
;MADVDEALAAEMVTKLEGGETPQALGLDPASETGLNRDDRVAGAPDALTETAFGLEPGSWTVVEAEDGAVVLRVDAVNAADQTGEEAVTIKARFAGETAQALSQDLQDAFGAALETQAGITLDQAMINAVNAQFQ
;
A
#
# COMPACT_ATOMS: atom_id res chain seq x y z
N MET A 1 -4.98 -24.27 16.62
CA MET A 1 -5.04 -23.42 17.82
C MET A 1 -5.48 -22.02 17.43
N ALA A 2 -4.93 -21.42 16.36
CA ALA A 2 -5.41 -20.16 15.78
C ALA A 2 -6.94 -20.05 15.59
N ASP A 3 -7.61 -21.07 15.02
CA ASP A 3 -9.09 -21.05 14.83
C ASP A 3 -9.91 -20.86 16.14
N VAL A 4 -9.37 -21.27 17.29
CA VAL A 4 -10.07 -21.14 18.58
C VAL A 4 -9.94 -19.73 19.13
N ASP A 5 -8.79 -19.09 18.89
CA ASP A 5 -8.49 -17.74 19.36
C ASP A 5 -9.21 -16.68 18.53
N GLU A 6 -9.36 -16.90 17.23
CA GLU A 6 -10.17 -16.06 16.34
C GLU A 6 -11.66 -16.10 16.70
N ALA A 7 -12.21 -17.30 16.94
CA ALA A 7 -13.61 -17.46 17.33
C ALA A 7 -13.92 -16.77 18.67
N LEU A 8 -13.00 -16.85 19.63
CA LEU A 8 -13.12 -16.14 20.90
C LEU A 8 -13.03 -14.62 20.71
N ALA A 9 -12.11 -14.15 19.88
CA ALA A 9 -11.97 -12.72 19.57
C ALA A 9 -13.22 -12.17 18.84
N ALA A 10 -13.84 -12.94 17.95
CA ALA A 10 -15.09 -12.56 17.29
C ALA A 10 -16.27 -12.46 18.28
N GLU A 11 -16.33 -13.37 19.27
CA GLU A 11 -17.30 -13.26 20.36
C GLU A 11 -17.08 -11.98 21.19
N MET A 12 -15.81 -11.64 21.48
CA MET A 12 -15.46 -10.40 22.18
C MET A 12 -15.85 -9.15 21.38
N VAL A 13 -15.64 -9.14 20.06
CA VAL A 13 -16.09 -8.05 19.18
C VAL A 13 -17.60 -7.83 19.30
N THR A 14 -18.39 -8.91 19.29
CA THR A 14 -19.85 -8.80 19.43
C THR A 14 -20.26 -8.14 20.76
N LYS A 15 -19.56 -8.45 21.85
CA LYS A 15 -19.81 -7.84 23.17
C LYS A 15 -19.40 -6.36 23.21
N LEU A 16 -18.26 -6.03 22.58
CA LEU A 16 -17.77 -4.66 22.47
C LEU A 16 -18.68 -3.78 21.61
N GLU A 17 -19.23 -4.31 20.52
CA GLU A 17 -20.27 -3.64 19.72
C GLU A 17 -21.58 -3.46 20.50
N GLY A 18 -21.88 -4.39 21.40
CA GLY A 18 -23.00 -4.30 22.36
C GLY A 18 -22.82 -3.23 23.45
N GLY A 19 -21.66 -2.57 23.51
CA GLY A 19 -21.37 -1.49 24.45
C GLY A 19 -20.65 -1.93 25.73
N GLU A 20 -20.19 -3.18 25.82
CA GLU A 20 -19.26 -3.58 26.87
C GLU A 20 -17.89 -2.91 26.67
N THR A 21 -17.19 -2.62 27.77
CA THR A 21 -15.85 -2.05 27.69
C THR A 21 -14.79 -3.16 27.63
N PRO A 22 -13.62 -2.92 26.99
CA PRO A 22 -12.52 -3.89 27.00
C PRO A 22 -12.14 -4.35 28.42
N GLN A 23 -12.16 -3.44 29.40
CA GLN A 23 -11.86 -3.76 30.79
C GLN A 23 -12.91 -4.67 31.44
N ALA A 24 -14.19 -4.56 31.05
CA ALA A 24 -15.23 -5.47 31.53
C ALA A 24 -15.03 -6.89 30.99
N LEU A 25 -14.40 -7.03 29.83
CA LEU A 25 -13.98 -8.30 29.24
C LEU A 25 -12.62 -8.80 29.76
N GLY A 26 -12.00 -8.09 30.69
CA GLY A 26 -10.67 -8.43 31.24
C GLY A 26 -9.51 -8.13 30.30
N LEU A 27 -9.73 -7.32 29.26
CA LEU A 27 -8.70 -6.86 28.33
C LEU A 27 -8.04 -5.58 28.85
N ASP A 28 -6.74 -5.42 28.56
CA ASP A 28 -6.00 -4.18 28.80
C ASP A 28 -5.77 -3.46 27.46
N PRO A 29 -6.57 -2.41 27.13
CA PRO A 29 -6.48 -1.77 25.83
C PRO A 29 -5.26 -0.83 25.77
N ALA A 30 -4.46 -0.98 24.72
CA ALA A 30 -3.47 0.01 24.31
C ALA A 30 -4.11 1.00 23.31
N SER A 31 -3.79 2.28 23.44
CA SER A 31 -4.24 3.33 22.52
C SER A 31 -3.03 4.00 21.89
N GLU A 32 -3.01 3.99 20.56
CA GLU A 32 -1.96 4.61 19.75
C GLU A 32 -2.56 5.77 18.95
N THR A 33 -1.84 6.89 18.88
CA THR A 33 -2.29 8.09 18.16
C THR A 33 -1.19 8.61 17.25
N GLY A 34 -1.57 9.14 16.09
CA GLY A 34 -0.61 9.70 15.14
C GLY A 34 0.18 8.66 14.37
N LEU A 35 -0.35 7.43 14.24
CA LEU A 35 0.22 6.39 13.40
C LEU A 35 0.05 6.72 11.90
N ASN A 36 1.14 6.56 11.16
CA ASN A 36 1.15 6.55 9.70
C ASN A 36 0.91 5.15 9.16
N ARG A 37 0.62 5.03 7.85
CA ARG A 37 0.37 3.74 7.19
C ARG A 37 1.56 2.79 7.20
N ASP A 38 2.77 3.34 7.33
CA ASP A 38 4.03 2.59 7.33
C ASP A 38 4.52 2.28 8.77
N ASP A 39 3.81 2.78 9.79
CA ASP A 39 4.20 2.58 11.18
C ASP A 39 3.84 1.17 11.65
N ARG A 40 4.70 0.65 12.53
CA ARG A 40 4.49 -0.63 13.22
C ARG A 40 4.18 -0.38 14.68
N VAL A 41 3.16 -1.05 15.18
CA VAL A 41 2.83 -1.07 16.61
C VAL A 41 3.58 -2.22 17.28
N ALA A 42 4.34 -1.92 18.33
CA ALA A 42 5.15 -2.92 19.01
C ALA A 42 4.26 -4.00 19.65
N GLY A 43 4.53 -5.28 19.33
CA GLY A 43 3.74 -6.41 19.83
C GLY A 43 2.41 -6.64 19.10
N ALA A 44 2.14 -5.91 18.01
CA ALA A 44 1.00 -6.16 17.15
C ALA A 44 1.40 -6.84 15.82
N PRO A 45 0.46 -7.52 15.15
CA PRO A 45 0.68 -8.08 13.82
C PRO A 45 1.04 -7.01 12.78
N ASP A 46 1.87 -7.36 11.81
CA ASP A 46 2.22 -6.46 10.68
C ASP A 46 0.97 -6.00 9.89
N ALA A 47 -0.06 -6.85 9.81
CA ALA A 47 -1.32 -6.54 9.13
C ALA A 47 -2.20 -5.54 9.89
N LEU A 48 -1.87 -5.19 11.15
CA LEU A 48 -2.73 -4.36 12.00
C LEU A 48 -2.93 -2.96 11.41
N THR A 49 -1.84 -2.29 11.01
CA THR A 49 -1.90 -0.92 10.47
C THR A 49 -2.68 -0.89 9.16
N GLU A 50 -2.40 -1.82 8.23
CA GLU A 50 -3.14 -1.93 6.96
C GLU A 50 -4.64 -2.15 7.20
N THR A 51 -4.98 -3.08 8.10
CA THR A 51 -6.37 -3.36 8.47
C THR A 51 -7.04 -2.12 9.09
N ALA A 52 -6.35 -1.41 9.99
CA ALA A 52 -6.87 -0.19 10.64
C ALA A 52 -7.30 0.87 9.60
N PHE A 53 -6.49 1.13 8.59
CA PHE A 53 -6.80 2.14 7.57
C PHE A 53 -7.90 1.72 6.59
N GLY A 54 -8.30 0.44 6.58
CA GLY A 54 -9.43 -0.08 5.80
C GLY A 54 -10.77 -0.07 6.52
N LEU A 55 -10.79 0.18 7.83
CA LEU A 55 -12.01 0.16 8.65
C LEU A 55 -12.72 1.52 8.69
N GLU A 56 -14.03 1.48 8.91
CA GLU A 56 -14.79 2.66 9.27
C GLU A 56 -14.48 3.07 10.72
N PRO A 57 -14.28 4.37 11.01
CA PRO A 57 -14.09 4.82 12.38
C PRO A 57 -15.25 4.40 13.30
N GLY A 58 -14.92 3.80 14.44
CA GLY A 58 -15.86 3.27 15.41
C GLY A 58 -16.06 1.76 15.31
N SER A 59 -15.72 1.12 14.19
CA SER A 59 -15.86 -0.32 14.00
C SER A 59 -14.78 -1.10 14.76
N TRP A 60 -15.17 -2.28 15.24
CA TRP A 60 -14.27 -3.28 15.81
C TRP A 60 -13.95 -4.36 14.76
N THR A 61 -12.73 -4.88 14.79
CA THR A 61 -12.36 -6.06 14.00
C THR A 61 -11.39 -6.95 14.77
N VAL A 62 -11.26 -8.18 14.32
CA VAL A 62 -10.19 -9.10 14.71
C VAL A 62 -9.07 -9.04 13.67
N VAL A 63 -7.83 -9.03 14.13
CA VAL A 63 -6.62 -9.18 13.33
C VAL A 63 -5.88 -10.41 13.85
N GLU A 64 -5.61 -11.36 12.96
CA GLU A 64 -4.86 -12.57 13.32
C GLU A 64 -3.40 -12.24 13.66
N ALA A 65 -2.88 -12.94 14.67
CA ALA A 65 -1.48 -12.87 15.11
C ALA A 65 -0.88 -14.28 15.15
N GLU A 66 0.46 -14.39 15.10
CA GLU A 66 1.13 -15.71 15.20
C GLU A 66 0.81 -16.44 16.51
N ASP A 67 0.66 -15.70 17.61
CA ASP A 67 0.43 -16.23 18.96
C ASP A 67 -1.01 -16.01 19.47
N GLY A 68 -1.96 -15.66 18.60
CA GLY A 68 -3.37 -15.45 18.97
C GLY A 68 -4.13 -14.50 18.05
N ALA A 69 -4.99 -13.66 18.63
CA ALA A 69 -5.79 -12.68 17.89
C ALA A 69 -5.79 -11.33 18.62
N VAL A 70 -5.75 -10.24 17.86
CA VAL A 70 -5.82 -8.86 18.37
C VAL A 70 -7.17 -8.28 17.98
N VAL A 71 -7.85 -7.67 18.95
CA VAL A 71 -9.09 -6.92 18.69
C VAL A 71 -8.73 -5.44 18.55
N LEU A 72 -9.08 -4.86 17.41
CA LEU A 72 -8.75 -3.48 17.03
C LEU A 72 -10.03 -2.66 16.89
N ARG A 73 -9.99 -1.40 17.33
CA ARG A 73 -10.95 -0.35 16.97
C ARG A 73 -10.22 0.90 16.50
N VAL A 74 -10.77 1.53 15.49
CA VAL A 74 -10.25 2.78 14.93
C VAL A 74 -11.11 3.91 15.43
N ASP A 75 -10.56 4.84 16.22
CA ASP A 75 -11.32 5.99 16.69
C ASP A 75 -11.44 7.10 15.63
N ALA A 76 -10.38 7.34 14.87
CA ALA A 76 -10.36 8.33 13.79
C ALA A 76 -9.26 8.03 12.77
N VAL A 77 -9.55 8.29 11.49
CA VAL A 77 -8.55 8.33 10.41
C VAL A 77 -8.46 9.77 9.90
N ASN A 78 -7.31 10.40 10.13
CA ASN A 78 -7.08 11.78 9.69
C ASN A 78 -6.46 11.80 8.28
N ALA A 79 -6.87 12.78 7.48
CA ALA A 79 -6.24 13.00 6.17
C ALA A 79 -4.78 13.45 6.35
N ALA A 80 -3.89 12.88 5.54
CA ALA A 80 -2.49 13.30 5.53
C ALA A 80 -2.36 14.75 5.04
N ASP A 81 -1.48 15.54 5.66
CA ASP A 81 -1.19 16.90 5.22
C ASP A 81 -0.53 16.88 3.84
N GLN A 82 -1.29 17.33 2.84
CA GLN A 82 -0.88 17.37 1.44
C GLN A 82 0.07 18.53 1.11
N THR A 83 0.32 19.43 2.07
CA THR A 83 1.09 20.66 1.91
C THR A 83 2.34 20.71 2.76
N GLY A 84 2.54 19.73 3.65
CA GLY A 84 3.77 19.57 4.43
C GLY A 84 4.99 19.36 3.55
N GLU A 85 6.17 19.71 4.08
CA GLU A 85 7.45 19.65 3.37
C GLU A 85 7.73 18.27 2.75
N GLU A 86 7.45 17.21 3.50
CA GLU A 86 7.60 15.83 3.03
C GLU A 86 6.66 15.52 1.86
N ALA A 87 5.37 15.87 1.97
CA ALA A 87 4.39 15.66 0.90
C ALA A 87 4.75 16.42 -0.38
N VAL A 88 5.25 17.67 -0.24
CA VAL A 88 5.75 18.46 -1.36
C VAL A 88 6.97 17.79 -2.01
N THR A 89 7.90 17.30 -1.21
CA THR A 89 9.11 16.61 -1.69
C THR A 89 8.77 15.34 -2.46
N ILE A 90 7.89 14.50 -1.92
CA ILE A 90 7.44 13.27 -2.56
C ILE A 90 6.74 13.58 -3.89
N LYS A 91 5.82 14.56 -3.91
CA LYS A 91 5.11 14.98 -5.13
C LYS A 91 6.06 15.51 -6.20
N ALA A 92 7.05 16.32 -5.81
CA ALA A 92 8.04 16.87 -6.73
C ALA A 92 8.89 15.76 -7.35
N ARG A 93 9.35 14.78 -6.55
CA ARG A 93 10.08 13.61 -7.06
C ARG A 93 9.25 12.82 -8.06
N PHE A 94 8.02 12.46 -7.66
CA PHE A 94 7.11 11.69 -8.51
C PHE A 94 6.79 12.42 -9.84
N ALA A 95 6.57 13.74 -9.79
CA ALA A 95 6.33 14.55 -10.98
C ALA A 95 7.55 14.55 -11.92
N GLY A 96 8.76 14.67 -11.37
CA GLY A 96 10.00 14.61 -12.16
C GLY A 96 10.21 13.26 -12.84
N GLU A 97 10.06 12.16 -12.08
CA GLU A 97 10.17 10.78 -12.60
C GLU A 97 9.14 10.51 -13.70
N THR A 98 7.90 10.92 -13.48
CA THR A 98 6.80 10.75 -14.46
C THR A 98 7.03 11.57 -15.72
N ALA A 99 7.50 12.82 -15.60
CA ALA A 99 7.79 13.68 -16.74
C ALA A 99 8.93 13.10 -17.61
N GLN A 100 9.95 12.51 -16.99
CA GLN A 100 11.04 11.86 -17.71
C GLN A 100 10.56 10.60 -18.44
N ALA A 101 9.79 9.73 -17.77
CA ALA A 101 9.23 8.53 -18.38
C ALA A 101 8.34 8.89 -19.59
N LEU A 102 7.43 9.85 -19.42
CA LEU A 102 6.55 10.29 -20.50
C LEU A 102 7.34 10.91 -21.67
N SER A 103 8.42 11.64 -21.39
CA SER A 103 9.27 12.22 -22.43
C SER A 103 9.97 11.15 -23.26
N GLN A 104 10.39 10.04 -22.65
CA GLN A 104 10.98 8.91 -23.36
C GLN A 104 9.93 8.20 -24.21
N ASP A 105 8.77 7.89 -23.63
CA ASP A 105 7.65 7.24 -24.33
C ASP A 105 7.21 8.04 -25.56
N LEU A 106 7.14 9.37 -25.44
CA LEU A 106 6.80 10.26 -26.54
C LEU A 106 7.88 10.28 -27.64
N GLN A 107 9.17 10.26 -27.27
CA GLN A 107 10.26 10.21 -28.24
C GLN A 107 10.26 8.89 -29.02
N ASP A 108 10.07 7.77 -28.33
CA ASP A 108 10.03 6.45 -28.95
C ASP A 108 8.82 6.31 -29.89
N ALA A 109 7.64 6.75 -29.43
CA ALA A 109 6.43 6.76 -30.26
C ALA A 109 6.57 7.68 -31.48
N PHE A 110 7.16 8.86 -31.31
CA PHE A 110 7.42 9.79 -32.41
C PHE A 110 8.42 9.22 -33.41
N GLY A 111 9.52 8.62 -32.94
CA GLY A 111 10.51 7.95 -33.79
C GLY A 111 9.88 6.84 -34.62
N ALA A 112 9.14 5.93 -33.98
CA ALA A 112 8.44 4.84 -34.66
C ALA A 112 7.42 5.34 -35.71
N ALA A 113 6.70 6.42 -35.41
CA ALA A 113 5.77 7.04 -36.34
C ALA A 113 6.51 7.64 -37.56
N LEU A 114 7.65 8.30 -37.34
CA LEU A 114 8.46 8.88 -38.41
C LEU A 114 9.07 7.81 -39.32
N GLU A 115 9.58 6.71 -38.74
CA GLU A 115 10.11 5.57 -39.50
C GLU A 115 9.04 4.93 -40.38
N THR A 116 7.84 4.74 -39.82
CA THR A 116 6.67 4.21 -40.54
C THR A 116 6.27 5.14 -41.69
N GLN A 117 6.23 6.46 -41.45
CA GLN A 117 5.86 7.44 -42.48
C GLN A 117 6.92 7.56 -43.58
N ALA A 118 8.21 7.48 -43.22
CA ALA A 118 9.31 7.50 -44.17
C ALA A 118 9.40 6.20 -45.01
N GLY A 119 8.60 5.17 -44.69
CA GLY A 119 8.63 3.89 -45.37
C GLY A 119 9.90 3.09 -45.08
N ILE A 120 10.60 3.41 -43.98
CA ILE A 120 11.81 2.71 -43.56
C ILE A 120 11.38 1.34 -43.07
N THR A 121 11.54 0.34 -43.94
CA THR A 121 11.44 -1.07 -43.55
C THR A 121 12.85 -1.48 -43.15
N LEU A 122 13.11 -1.61 -41.85
CA LEU A 122 14.37 -2.20 -41.39
C LEU A 122 14.43 -3.65 -41.91
N ASP A 123 15.30 -3.88 -42.90
CA ASP A 123 15.55 -5.23 -43.41
C ASP A 123 16.37 -5.99 -42.37
N GLN A 124 15.65 -6.73 -41.53
CA GLN A 124 16.22 -7.48 -40.41
C GLN A 124 17.32 -8.47 -40.87
N ALA A 125 17.27 -8.94 -42.12
CA ALA A 125 18.31 -9.81 -42.67
C ALA A 125 19.64 -9.07 -42.88
N MET A 126 19.60 -7.81 -43.31
CA MET A 126 20.78 -6.96 -43.49
C MET A 126 21.41 -6.56 -42.15
N ILE A 127 20.60 -6.25 -41.14
CA ILE A 127 21.09 -5.93 -39.79
C ILE A 127 21.81 -7.14 -39.18
N ASN A 128 21.21 -8.32 -39.31
CA ASN A 128 21.80 -9.56 -38.83
C ASN A 128 23.09 -9.91 -39.58
N ALA A 129 23.18 -9.64 -40.88
CA ALA A 129 24.39 -9.85 -41.68
C ALA A 129 25.54 -8.90 -41.28
N VAL A 130 25.25 -7.62 -41.01
CA VAL A 130 26.25 -6.65 -40.56
C VAL A 130 26.75 -6.98 -39.14
N ASN A 131 25.85 -7.34 -38.22
CA ASN A 131 26.23 -7.78 -36.87
C ASN A 131 27.09 -9.05 -36.88
N ALA A 132 26.85 -9.97 -37.83
CA ALA A 132 27.67 -11.17 -38.01
C ALA A 132 29.07 -10.88 -38.59
N GLN A 133 29.25 -9.74 -39.25
CA GLN A 133 30.51 -9.33 -39.87
C GLN A 133 31.39 -8.46 -38.96
N PHE A 134 30.82 -7.94 -37.87
CA PHE A 134 31.53 -7.27 -36.78
C PHE A 134 31.93 -8.22 -35.63
N GLN A 135 31.65 -9.52 -35.75
CA GLN A 135 32.16 -10.57 -34.86
C GLN A 135 33.49 -11.14 -35.36
#